data_AF-A0A7W7F5Z7-F1
#
_entry.id   AF-A0A7W7F5Z7-F1
#
_cell.length_a   1.000
_cell.length_b   1.000
_cell.length_c   1.000
_cell.angle_alpha   90.00
_cell.angle_beta   90.00
_cell.angle_gamma   90.00
#
_symmetry.space_group_name_H-M   'P 1'
#
loop_
_entity.id
_entity.type
_entity.pdbx_description
1 polymer ?
#
loop_
_entity_poly.entity_id
_entity_poly.type
_entity_poly.pdbx_seq_one_letter_code
_entity_poly.pdbx_strand_id
1 'polypeptide(L)'
;MTQAPAALPPRAAPQRHDGWTPDRQRLFLEKLAECGTVQDACRAVGMSPASAYALRQRKSGALFALGWAAALRHARERLADELLSRAMHGCTETVERGDEVITRHRFDNRLSMAMLTRLDREAEKLDDAARTVTTVADDFEALLDCVETGDTEAEAAFAAAHRRAPLGQQKPALADPGLMHTLTEAQRRRAYAAMRPEDIDTSDLDPANSEDWTADQWERAYHSGLIDEVDDGDDAAYDPFAADDDDDEDDAPDNDQHPDPDARAAARTGGGERPPEIPWHLSTSSTSPGR
;
A
#
# COMPACT_ATOMS: atom_id res chain seq x y z
N MET A 1 63.20 24.45 34.10
CA MET A 1 61.81 23.99 34.28
C MET A 1 61.86 22.49 34.57
N THR A 2 61.48 22.10 35.77
CA THR A 2 61.52 20.72 36.29
C THR A 2 60.38 19.92 35.67
N GLN A 3 60.69 18.86 34.91
CA GLN A 3 59.69 17.97 34.33
C GLN A 3 59.19 16.97 35.40
N ALA A 4 57.88 16.99 35.66
CA ALA A 4 57.22 16.04 36.54
C ALA A 4 57.18 14.64 35.89
N PRO A 5 57.36 13.54 36.66
CA PRO A 5 57.34 12.20 36.10
C PRO A 5 55.92 11.84 35.62
N ALA A 6 55.85 11.26 34.42
CA ALA A 6 54.62 10.79 33.81
C ALA A 6 53.98 9.69 34.68
N ALA A 7 52.70 9.87 35.03
CA ALA A 7 51.91 8.89 35.76
C ALA A 7 51.80 7.59 34.94
N LEU A 8 52.14 6.45 35.55
CA LEU A 8 51.96 5.13 34.92
C LEU A 8 50.47 4.91 34.59
N PRO A 9 50.15 4.27 33.45
CA PRO A 9 48.77 3.94 33.10
C PRO A 9 48.19 2.93 34.12
N PRO A 10 46.89 3.03 34.44
CA PRO A 10 46.24 2.11 35.35
C PRO A 10 46.36 0.67 34.81
N ARG A 11 47.04 -0.20 35.57
CA ARG A 11 47.16 -1.62 35.27
C ARG A 11 45.76 -2.24 35.25
N ALA A 12 45.33 -2.70 34.08
CA ALA A 12 44.05 -3.39 33.92
C ALA A 12 43.98 -4.56 34.92
N ALA A 13 42.94 -4.57 35.75
CA ALA A 13 42.72 -5.64 36.72
C ALA A 13 42.58 -6.98 35.96
N PRO A 14 43.17 -8.08 36.47
CA PRO A 14 43.11 -9.37 35.80
C PRO A 14 41.64 -9.80 35.65
N GLN A 15 41.19 -9.93 34.40
CA GLN A 15 39.89 -10.49 34.07
C GLN A 15 39.84 -11.91 34.62
N ARG A 16 38.99 -12.15 35.63
CA ARG A 16 38.73 -13.50 36.13
C ARG A 16 38.24 -14.35 34.96
N HIS A 17 39.00 -15.40 34.62
CA HIS A 17 38.72 -16.27 33.45
C HIS A 17 37.34 -16.97 33.53
N ASP A 18 36.77 -17.08 34.73
CA ASP A 18 35.47 -17.70 34.99
C ASP A 18 34.27 -16.74 34.85
N GLY A 19 34.52 -15.46 34.56
CA GLY A 19 33.47 -14.45 34.45
C GLY A 19 32.81 -14.39 33.07
N TRP A 20 32.02 -13.33 32.88
CA TRP A 20 31.51 -12.93 31.57
C TRP A 20 32.63 -12.40 30.68
N THR A 21 33.39 -13.32 30.08
CA THR A 21 34.39 -13.01 29.06
C THR A 21 33.72 -12.49 27.79
N PRO A 22 34.43 -11.73 26.93
CA PRO A 22 33.90 -11.30 25.64
C PRO A 22 33.37 -12.46 24.80
N ASP A 23 34.04 -13.62 24.79
CA ASP A 23 33.61 -14.80 24.04
C ASP A 23 32.28 -15.37 24.55
N ARG A 24 32.08 -15.42 25.88
CA ARG A 24 30.80 -15.84 26.48
C ARG A 24 29.69 -14.85 26.20
N GLN A 25 29.99 -13.54 26.22
CA GLN A 25 29.02 -12.51 25.84
C GLN A 25 28.59 -12.67 24.38
N ARG A 26 29.56 -12.86 23.46
CA ARG A 26 29.28 -13.12 22.04
C ARG A 26 28.40 -14.36 21.85
N LEU A 27 28.80 -15.49 22.43
CA LEU A 27 28.06 -16.75 22.31
C LEU A 27 26.66 -16.65 22.92
N PHE A 28 26.50 -15.94 24.03
CA PHE A 28 25.19 -15.71 24.64
C PHE A 28 24.28 -14.92 23.70
N LEU A 29 24.78 -13.84 23.10
CA LEU A 29 24.01 -13.01 22.19
C LEU A 29 23.63 -13.76 20.90
N GLU A 30 24.56 -14.54 20.36
CA GLU A 30 24.32 -15.43 19.22
C GLU A 30 23.21 -16.44 19.52
N LYS A 31 23.31 -17.14 20.66
CA LYS A 31 22.28 -18.10 21.08
C LYS A 31 20.95 -17.44 21.38
N LEU A 32 20.94 -16.25 21.98
CA LEU A 32 19.73 -15.49 22.24
C LEU A 32 19.03 -15.07 20.92
N ALA A 33 19.80 -14.72 19.89
CA ALA A 33 19.25 -14.40 18.57
C ALA A 33 18.65 -15.63 17.88
N GLU A 34 19.22 -16.82 18.11
CA GLU A 34 18.70 -18.08 17.56
C GLU A 34 17.41 -18.55 18.24
N CYS A 35 17.38 -18.58 19.58
CA CYS A 35 16.29 -19.20 20.35
C CYS A 35 15.25 -18.23 20.92
N GLY A 36 15.61 -16.95 21.10
CA GLY A 36 14.73 -15.94 21.71
C GLY A 36 14.49 -16.09 23.21
N THR A 37 15.01 -17.15 23.85
CA THR A 37 14.85 -17.38 25.29
C THR A 37 16.15 -17.15 26.03
N VAL A 38 16.07 -16.44 27.15
CA VAL A 38 17.24 -16.14 28.00
C VAL A 38 17.74 -17.40 28.68
N GLN A 39 16.84 -18.30 29.06
CA GLN A 39 17.17 -19.54 29.74
C GLN A 39 18.02 -20.46 28.86
N ASP A 40 17.63 -20.65 27.60
CA ASP A 40 18.38 -21.52 26.68
C ASP A 40 19.73 -20.89 26.30
N ALA A 41 19.76 -19.58 26.06
CA ALA A 41 21.01 -18.86 25.81
C ALA A 41 21.98 -18.97 27.00
N CYS A 42 21.49 -18.83 28.23
CA CYS A 42 22.26 -19.01 29.46
C CYS A 42 22.79 -20.44 29.61
N ARG A 43 21.95 -21.45 29.34
CA ARG A 43 22.33 -22.85 29.36
C ARG A 43 23.46 -23.14 28.37
N ALA A 44 23.39 -22.57 27.16
CA ALA A 44 24.39 -22.75 26.13
C ALA A 44 25.77 -22.18 26.49
N VAL A 45 25.83 -21.12 27.31
CA VAL A 45 27.11 -20.51 27.75
C VAL A 45 27.55 -20.92 29.15
N GLY A 46 26.79 -21.78 29.83
CA GLY A 46 27.08 -22.22 31.19
C GLY A 46 26.97 -21.10 32.25
N MET A 47 26.11 -20.10 32.03
CA MET A 47 25.90 -18.97 32.95
C MET A 47 24.49 -18.99 33.53
N SER A 48 24.31 -18.38 34.71
CA SER A 48 22.97 -18.18 35.27
C SER A 48 22.27 -16.96 34.65
N PRO A 49 20.93 -16.99 34.50
CA PRO A 49 20.17 -15.81 34.05
C PRO A 49 20.39 -14.59 34.96
N ALA A 50 20.48 -14.81 36.28
CA ALA A 50 20.73 -13.75 37.24
C ALA A 50 22.06 -13.01 36.97
N SER A 51 23.14 -13.72 36.63
CA SER A 51 24.43 -13.09 36.31
C SER A 51 24.38 -12.33 34.98
N ALA A 52 23.62 -12.83 34.00
CA ALA A 52 23.40 -12.18 32.71
C ALA A 52 22.67 -10.84 32.87
N TYR A 53 21.58 -10.82 33.65
CA TYR A 53 20.85 -9.57 33.97
C TYR A 53 21.72 -8.61 34.79
N ALA A 54 22.52 -9.12 35.73
CA ALA A 54 23.45 -8.29 36.49
C ALA A 54 24.51 -7.64 35.59
N LEU A 55 25.03 -8.34 34.58
CA LEU A 55 25.94 -7.75 33.58
C LEU A 55 25.25 -6.66 32.77
N ARG A 56 24.03 -6.92 32.27
CA ARG A 56 23.24 -5.99 31.46
C ARG A 56 22.99 -4.64 32.15
N GLN A 57 22.84 -4.64 33.48
CA GLN A 57 22.58 -3.42 34.26
C GLN A 57 23.84 -2.62 34.62
N ARG A 58 25.04 -3.18 34.47
CA ARG A 58 26.30 -2.49 34.78
C ARG A 58 26.67 -1.53 33.66
N LYS A 59 27.33 -0.42 34.02
CA LYS A 59 27.91 0.51 33.03
C LYS A 59 28.86 -0.19 32.05
N SER A 60 29.64 -1.16 32.52
CA SER A 60 30.54 -1.97 31.68
C SER A 60 29.81 -2.95 30.74
N GLY A 61 28.50 -3.15 30.93
CA GLY A 61 27.66 -4.03 30.11
C GLY A 61 26.77 -3.29 29.11
N ALA A 62 27.01 -1.99 28.85
CA ALA A 62 26.17 -1.21 27.93
C ALA A 62 26.11 -1.80 26.51
N LEU A 63 27.26 -2.23 25.96
CA LEU A 63 27.32 -2.89 24.65
C LEU A 63 26.61 -4.25 24.67
N PHE A 64 26.75 -5.01 25.76
CA PHE A 64 26.04 -6.27 25.96
C PHE A 64 24.52 -6.05 26.02
N ALA A 65 24.05 -4.98 26.66
CA ALA A 65 22.63 -4.62 26.72
C ALA A 65 22.07 -4.23 25.34
N LEU A 66 22.84 -3.50 24.54
CA LEU A 66 22.49 -3.18 23.15
C LEU A 66 22.42 -4.44 22.29
N GLY A 67 23.46 -5.27 22.36
CA GLY A 67 23.50 -6.56 21.66
C GLY A 67 22.35 -7.47 22.06
N TRP A 68 21.94 -7.46 23.33
CA TRP A 68 20.79 -8.21 23.81
C TRP A 68 19.49 -7.75 23.15
N ALA A 69 19.27 -6.44 23.06
CA ALA A 69 18.10 -5.87 22.39
C ALA A 69 18.09 -6.25 20.90
N ALA A 70 19.24 -6.17 20.23
CA ALA A 70 19.40 -6.59 18.84
C ALA A 70 19.12 -8.10 18.65
N ALA A 71 19.67 -8.94 19.52
CA ALA A 71 19.43 -10.38 19.50
C ALA A 71 17.95 -10.72 19.67
N LEU A 72 17.25 -10.09 20.63
CA LEU A 72 15.81 -10.28 20.80
C LEU A 72 15.00 -9.81 19.60
N ARG A 73 15.47 -8.78 18.90
CA ARG A 73 14.85 -8.32 17.66
C ARG A 73 14.99 -9.38 16.56
N HIS A 74 16.18 -9.92 16.34
CA HIS A 74 16.40 -11.01 15.38
C HIS A 74 15.57 -12.26 15.72
N ALA A 75 15.53 -12.65 17.00
CA ALA A 75 14.72 -13.79 17.42
C ALA A 75 13.22 -13.57 17.18
N ARG A 76 12.73 -12.33 17.35
CA ARG A 76 11.35 -11.97 17.05
C ARG A 76 11.04 -12.07 15.56
N GLU A 77 11.94 -11.63 14.69
CA GLU A 77 11.78 -11.73 13.23
C GLU A 77 11.66 -13.21 12.82
N ARG A 78 12.57 -14.06 13.31
CA ARG A 78 12.51 -15.52 13.07
C ARG A 78 11.22 -16.16 13.58
N LEU A 79 10.77 -15.78 14.78
CA LEU A 79 9.50 -16.28 15.32
C LEU A 79 8.32 -15.82 14.47
N ALA A 80 8.34 -14.59 13.96
CA ALA A 80 7.29 -14.07 13.09
C ALA A 80 7.19 -14.87 11.79
N ASP A 81 8.32 -15.22 11.16
CA ASP A 81 8.34 -16.05 9.94
C ASP A 81 7.71 -17.43 10.19
N GLU A 82 8.09 -18.06 11.29
CA GLU A 82 7.57 -19.37 11.68
C GLU A 82 6.05 -19.31 12.01
N LEU A 83 5.61 -18.26 12.70
CA LEU A 83 4.19 -18.05 13.00
C LEU A 83 3.38 -17.73 11.74
N LEU A 84 3.95 -17.00 10.78
CA LEU A 84 3.31 -16.73 9.50
C LEU A 84 3.14 -18.03 8.70
N SER A 85 4.19 -18.85 8.64
CA SER A 85 4.12 -20.17 8.00
C SER A 85 3.03 -21.02 8.63
N ARG A 86 2.93 -21.08 9.96
CA ARG A 86 1.84 -21.81 10.65
C ARG A 86 0.47 -21.20 10.41
N ALA A 87 0.36 -19.88 10.27
CA ALA A 87 -0.90 -19.21 9.97
C ALA A 87 -1.39 -19.54 8.55
N MET A 88 -0.48 -19.60 7.58
CA MET A 88 -0.77 -19.89 6.17
C MET A 88 -1.02 -21.37 5.92
N HIS A 89 -0.20 -22.23 6.51
CA HIS A 89 -0.22 -23.66 6.26
C HIS A 89 -0.98 -24.45 7.33
N GLY A 90 -1.47 -23.85 8.41
CA GLY A 90 -2.08 -24.57 9.53
C GLY A 90 -1.07 -25.37 10.36
N CYS A 91 -1.57 -26.10 11.37
CA CYS A 91 -0.80 -27.01 12.19
C CYS A 91 -1.37 -28.43 12.15
N THR A 92 -0.48 -29.41 12.09
CA THR A 92 -0.86 -30.83 12.16
C THR A 92 -0.83 -31.27 13.62
N GLU A 93 -1.96 -31.71 14.13
CA GLU A 93 -2.10 -32.25 15.48
C GLU A 93 -2.38 -33.75 15.38
N THR A 94 -1.54 -34.54 16.03
CA THR A 94 -1.76 -35.98 16.15
C THR A 94 -2.42 -36.24 17.50
N VAL A 95 -3.64 -36.79 17.46
CA VAL A 95 -4.40 -37.16 18.65
C VAL A 95 -4.47 -38.67 18.72
N GLU A 96 -3.92 -39.25 19.77
CA GLU A 96 -4.05 -40.67 20.08
C GLU A 96 -5.37 -40.91 20.84
N ARG A 97 -6.24 -41.76 20.30
CA ARG A 97 -7.50 -42.17 20.92
C ARG A 97 -7.53 -43.70 20.96
N GLY A 98 -7.11 -44.29 22.08
CA GLY A 98 -7.00 -45.75 22.20
C GLY A 98 -5.87 -46.27 21.30
N ASP A 99 -6.17 -47.26 20.46
CA ASP A 99 -5.22 -47.81 19.47
C ASP A 99 -5.22 -47.01 18.14
N GLU A 100 -6.00 -45.94 18.04
CA GLU A 100 -6.13 -45.14 16.82
C GLU A 100 -5.35 -43.82 16.93
N VAL A 101 -4.49 -43.57 15.94
CA VAL A 101 -3.74 -42.31 15.79
C VAL A 101 -4.43 -41.46 14.73
N ILE A 102 -5.09 -40.39 15.14
CA ILE A 102 -5.81 -39.47 14.23
C ILE A 102 -4.94 -38.24 14.00
N THR A 103 -4.51 -38.04 12.76
CA THR A 103 -3.83 -36.82 12.34
C THR A 103 -4.85 -35.83 11.79
N ARG A 104 -4.97 -34.66 12.43
CA ARG A 104 -5.85 -33.58 11.98
C ARG A 104 -5.06 -32.34 11.60
N HIS A 105 -5.49 -31.71 10.51
CA HIS A 105 -4.96 -30.43 10.08
C HIS A 105 -5.85 -29.30 10.59
N ARG A 106 -5.29 -28.38 11.39
CA ARG A 106 -6.04 -27.31 12.05
C ARG A 106 -5.47 -25.95 11.69
N PHE A 107 -6.34 -25.04 11.28
CA PHE A 107 -6.01 -23.62 11.17
C PHE A 107 -6.38 -22.90 12.46
N ASP A 108 -5.48 -22.05 12.95
CA ASP A 108 -5.75 -21.17 14.09
C ASP A 108 -6.10 -19.77 13.57
N ASN A 109 -7.39 -19.50 13.40
CA ASN A 109 -7.89 -18.22 12.92
C ASN A 109 -7.44 -17.04 13.82
N ARG A 110 -7.19 -17.26 15.12
CA ARG A 110 -6.70 -16.20 16.01
C ARG A 110 -5.25 -15.87 15.71
N LEU A 111 -4.43 -16.89 15.43
CA LEU A 111 -3.06 -16.69 14.98
C LEU A 111 -3.03 -15.95 13.64
N SER A 112 -3.85 -16.36 12.66
CA SER A 112 -3.93 -15.70 11.35
C SER A 112 -4.32 -14.23 11.47
N MET A 113 -5.37 -13.92 12.26
CA MET A 113 -5.76 -12.52 12.51
C MET A 113 -4.67 -11.73 13.24
N ALA A 114 -3.99 -12.33 14.21
CA ALA A 114 -2.89 -11.66 14.92
C ALA A 114 -1.71 -11.34 14.00
N MET A 115 -1.39 -12.25 13.06
CA MET A 115 -0.35 -12.02 12.04
C MET A 115 -0.76 -10.93 11.05
N LEU A 116 -2.01 -10.92 10.59
CA LEU A 116 -2.54 -9.84 9.74
C LEU A 116 -2.44 -8.48 10.45
N THR A 117 -2.94 -8.37 11.68
CA THR A 117 -2.86 -7.13 12.46
C THR A 117 -1.41 -6.67 12.70
N ARG A 118 -0.46 -7.60 12.85
CA ARG A 118 0.96 -7.25 12.95
C ARG A 118 1.48 -6.64 11.65
N LEU A 119 1.15 -7.24 10.51
CA LEU A 119 1.56 -6.76 9.18
C LEU A 119 0.97 -5.38 8.88
N ASP A 120 -0.31 -5.18 9.20
CA ASP A 120 -0.96 -3.86 9.05
C ASP A 120 -0.22 -2.78 9.86
N ARG A 121 0.11 -3.08 11.13
CA ARG A 121 0.91 -2.15 11.97
C ARG A 121 2.35 -1.96 11.51
N GLU A 122 2.92 -2.92 10.80
CA GLU A 122 4.25 -2.77 10.20
C GLU A 122 4.18 -1.91 8.95
N ALA A 123 3.13 -2.06 8.14
CA ALA A 123 2.83 -1.16 7.02
C ALA A 123 2.58 0.27 7.50
N GLU A 124 1.79 0.48 8.55
CA GLU A 124 1.54 1.81 9.14
C GLU A 124 2.82 2.53 9.63
N LYS A 125 3.84 1.79 10.08
CA LYS A 125 5.09 2.40 10.60
C LYS A 125 6.04 2.82 9.49
N LEU A 126 6.00 2.14 8.35
CA LEU A 126 6.88 2.38 7.24
C LEU A 126 6.20 3.42 6.34
N ASP A 127 6.07 4.67 6.78
CA ASP A 127 5.21 5.64 6.08
C ASP A 127 5.52 5.71 4.57
N ASP A 128 6.78 5.90 4.17
CA ASP A 128 7.21 5.95 2.75
C ASP A 128 7.56 4.58 2.14
N ALA A 129 8.17 3.71 2.94
CA ALA A 129 8.60 2.39 2.49
C ALA A 129 7.42 1.43 2.32
N ALA A 130 6.39 1.50 3.17
CA ALA A 130 5.15 0.75 3.01
C ALA A 130 4.38 1.21 1.79
N ARG A 131 4.35 2.52 1.49
CA ARG A 131 3.74 2.99 0.24
C ARG A 131 4.42 2.41 -0.99
N THR A 132 5.75 2.30 -0.95
CA THR A 132 6.53 1.63 -2.02
C THR A 132 6.19 0.14 -2.06
N VAL A 133 6.16 -0.53 -0.90
CA VAL A 133 5.79 -1.96 -0.78
C VAL A 133 4.36 -2.22 -1.25
N THR A 134 3.39 -1.33 -0.99
CA THR A 134 2.02 -1.46 -1.50
C THR A 134 1.99 -1.39 -3.02
N THR A 135 2.64 -0.38 -3.62
CA THR A 135 2.73 -0.29 -5.09
C THR A 135 3.45 -1.51 -5.68
N VAL A 136 4.54 -1.97 -5.05
CA VAL A 136 5.27 -3.18 -5.48
C VAL A 136 4.43 -4.45 -5.31
N ALA A 137 3.56 -4.51 -4.30
CA ALA A 137 2.65 -5.63 -4.10
C ALA A 137 1.52 -5.66 -5.14
N ASP A 138 1.07 -4.48 -5.61
CA ASP A 138 0.13 -4.39 -6.73
C ASP A 138 0.76 -4.92 -8.03
N ASP A 139 2.06 -4.68 -8.22
CA ASP A 139 2.87 -5.16 -9.35
C ASP A 139 3.75 -6.39 -9.00
N PHE A 140 3.27 -7.27 -8.11
CA PHE A 140 4.07 -8.37 -7.57
C PHE A 140 4.58 -9.37 -8.63
N GLU A 141 3.79 -9.68 -9.65
CA GLU A 141 4.22 -10.58 -10.73
C GLU A 141 5.39 -9.96 -11.54
N ALA A 142 5.34 -8.65 -11.81
CA ALA A 142 6.42 -7.95 -12.48
C ALA A 142 7.70 -7.87 -11.62
N LEU A 143 7.56 -7.77 -10.29
CA LEU A 143 8.69 -7.93 -9.36
C LEU A 143 9.32 -9.33 -9.50
N LEU A 144 8.51 -10.39 -9.56
CA LEU A 144 9.00 -11.76 -9.68
C LEU A 144 9.75 -11.98 -11.01
N ASP A 145 9.20 -11.52 -12.13
CA ASP A 145 9.87 -11.58 -13.45
C ASP A 145 11.21 -10.83 -13.44
N CYS A 146 11.24 -9.67 -12.77
CA CYS A 146 12.45 -8.86 -12.63
C CYS A 146 13.53 -9.57 -11.81
N VAL A 147 13.14 -10.20 -10.69
CA VAL A 147 14.03 -11.01 -9.84
C VAL A 147 14.49 -12.29 -10.54
N GLU A 148 13.63 -12.93 -11.33
CA GLU A 148 13.98 -14.14 -12.11
C GLU A 148 15.01 -13.84 -13.20
N THR A 149 14.88 -12.67 -13.85
CA THR A 149 15.84 -12.20 -14.86
C THR A 149 17.21 -11.92 -14.23
N GLY A 150 17.23 -11.48 -12.96
CA GLY A 150 18.46 -11.19 -12.21
C GLY A 150 19.28 -10.04 -12.80
N ASP A 151 18.66 -9.20 -13.62
CA ASP A 151 19.28 -8.03 -14.21
C ASP A 151 19.23 -6.86 -13.22
N THR A 152 20.40 -6.50 -12.69
CA THR A 152 20.55 -5.41 -11.73
C THR A 152 20.05 -4.06 -12.24
N GLU A 153 20.06 -3.83 -13.56
CA GLU A 153 19.55 -2.59 -14.15
C GLU A 153 18.02 -2.58 -14.20
N ALA A 154 17.41 -3.70 -14.57
CA ALA A 154 15.96 -3.90 -14.51
C ALA A 154 15.45 -3.83 -13.05
N GLU A 155 16.14 -4.44 -12.09
CA GLU A 155 15.81 -4.37 -10.66
C GLU A 155 15.89 -2.94 -10.12
N ALA A 156 16.92 -2.18 -10.53
CA ALA A 156 17.06 -0.78 -10.15
C ALA A 156 15.97 0.10 -10.79
N ALA A 157 15.62 -0.14 -12.06
CA ALA A 157 14.55 0.56 -12.76
C ALA A 157 13.18 0.27 -12.12
N PHE A 158 12.89 -0.98 -11.79
CA PHE A 158 11.69 -1.39 -11.08
C PHE A 158 11.61 -0.70 -9.71
N ALA A 159 12.68 -0.76 -8.91
CA ALA A 159 12.72 -0.10 -7.60
C ALA A 159 12.58 1.43 -7.68
N ALA A 160 13.08 2.06 -8.75
CA ALA A 160 12.93 3.49 -8.98
C ALA A 160 11.49 3.86 -9.39
N ALA A 161 10.87 3.08 -10.27
CA ALA A 161 9.50 3.30 -10.74
C ALA A 161 8.46 3.22 -9.61
N HIS A 162 8.68 2.33 -8.64
CA HIS A 162 7.73 2.09 -7.55
C HIS A 162 8.01 2.94 -6.28
N ARG A 163 9.15 3.65 -6.23
CA ARG A 163 9.51 4.51 -5.11
C ARG A 163 8.60 5.74 -5.08
N ARG A 164 7.70 5.82 -4.09
CA ARG A 164 6.90 7.03 -3.87
C ARG A 164 7.71 8.15 -3.22
N ALA A 165 7.45 9.38 -3.64
CA ALA A 165 8.01 10.58 -3.00
C ALA A 165 7.62 10.62 -1.51
N PRO A 166 8.52 11.11 -0.62
CA PRO A 166 8.25 11.16 0.82
C PRO A 166 7.01 12.02 1.14
N LEU A 167 6.31 11.73 2.24
CA LEU A 167 5.10 12.45 2.70
C LEU A 167 5.32 13.95 3.02
N GLY A 168 6.54 14.47 2.87
CA GLY A 168 6.81 15.89 2.92
C GLY A 168 6.35 16.57 1.63
N GLN A 169 5.23 17.31 1.69
CA GLN A 169 4.74 18.31 0.72
C GLN A 169 3.68 17.88 -0.31
N GLN A 170 2.97 16.77 -0.15
CA GLN A 170 1.64 16.69 -0.76
C GLN A 170 0.59 17.19 0.22
N LYS A 171 0.32 18.50 0.13
CA LYS A 171 -0.94 19.05 0.64
C LYS A 171 -2.05 18.26 -0.08
N PRO A 172 -2.94 17.54 0.61
CA PRO A 172 -3.99 16.78 -0.05
C PRO A 172 -4.77 17.71 -0.98
N ALA A 173 -5.10 17.24 -2.19
CA ALA A 173 -5.85 17.99 -3.20
C ALA A 173 -7.25 18.45 -2.72
N LEU A 174 -7.67 18.10 -1.50
CA LEU A 174 -8.80 18.71 -0.80
C LEU A 174 -8.64 20.22 -0.54
N ALA A 175 -7.43 20.78 -0.70
CA ALA A 175 -7.21 22.22 -0.64
C ALA A 175 -7.13 22.90 -2.01
N ASP A 176 -7.54 22.21 -3.09
CA ASP A 176 -7.75 22.86 -4.40
C ASP A 176 -8.98 23.77 -4.30
N PRO A 177 -8.82 25.10 -4.41
CA PRO A 177 -9.93 26.04 -4.37
C PRO A 177 -11.00 25.75 -5.44
N GLY A 178 -10.62 25.21 -6.60
CA GLY A 178 -11.55 24.86 -7.68
C GLY A 178 -12.43 23.65 -7.32
N LEU A 179 -11.85 22.59 -6.76
CA LEU A 179 -12.60 21.41 -6.34
C LEU A 179 -13.54 21.71 -5.16
N MET A 180 -13.10 22.53 -4.20
CA MET A 180 -13.96 22.95 -3.10
C MET A 180 -15.12 23.84 -3.57
N HIS A 181 -14.90 24.71 -4.56
CA HIS A 181 -15.95 25.54 -5.15
C HIS A 181 -17.00 24.68 -5.86
N THR A 182 -16.58 23.78 -6.75
CA THR A 182 -17.48 22.87 -7.49
C THR A 182 -18.30 21.96 -6.56
N LEU A 183 -17.70 21.43 -5.48
CA LEU A 183 -18.43 20.65 -4.47
C LEU A 183 -19.45 21.51 -3.72
N THR A 184 -19.11 22.75 -3.40
CA THR A 184 -20.01 23.69 -2.70
C THR A 184 -21.19 24.05 -3.58
N GLU A 185 -20.98 24.33 -4.87
CA GLU A 185 -22.05 24.59 -5.84
C GLU A 185 -22.95 23.37 -6.02
N ALA A 186 -22.37 22.17 -6.20
CA ALA A 186 -23.15 20.93 -6.31
C ALA A 186 -23.99 20.65 -5.06
N GLN A 187 -23.51 21.03 -3.88
CA GLN A 187 -24.24 20.89 -2.62
C GLN A 187 -25.40 21.89 -2.52
N ARG A 188 -25.21 23.14 -2.96
CA ARG A 188 -26.29 24.15 -3.01
C ARG A 188 -27.40 23.76 -3.98
N ARG A 189 -27.05 23.33 -5.20
CA ARG A 189 -28.00 22.80 -6.19
C ARG A 189 -28.87 21.69 -5.62
N ARG A 190 -28.26 20.72 -4.92
CA ARG A 190 -28.98 19.63 -4.26
C ARG A 190 -29.88 20.11 -3.13
N ALA A 191 -29.47 21.14 -2.39
CA ALA A 191 -30.28 21.70 -1.32
C ALA A 191 -31.53 22.39 -1.89
N TYR A 192 -31.38 23.23 -2.93
CA TYR A 192 -32.51 23.89 -3.58
C TYR A 192 -33.44 22.89 -4.28
N ALA A 193 -32.91 21.89 -4.98
CA ALA A 193 -33.71 20.83 -5.60
C ALA A 193 -34.50 19.96 -4.61
N ALA A 194 -34.08 19.90 -3.34
CA ALA A 194 -34.76 19.17 -2.27
C ALA A 194 -35.77 20.04 -1.49
N MET A 195 -35.74 21.36 -1.66
CA MET A 195 -36.70 22.28 -1.07
C MET A 195 -37.95 22.38 -1.94
N ARG A 196 -39.07 22.78 -1.35
CA ARG A 196 -40.25 23.16 -2.13
C ARG A 196 -39.99 24.52 -2.77
N PRO A 197 -40.49 24.78 -3.98
CA PRO A 197 -40.26 26.06 -4.66
C PRO A 197 -40.64 27.28 -3.80
N GLU A 198 -41.72 27.20 -3.02
CA GLU A 198 -42.17 28.27 -2.12
C GLU A 198 -41.29 28.50 -0.88
N ASP A 199 -40.38 27.58 -0.56
CA ASP A 199 -39.48 27.68 0.60
C ASP A 199 -38.11 28.26 0.23
N ILE A 200 -37.85 28.50 -1.07
CA ILE A 200 -36.61 29.09 -1.57
C ILE A 200 -36.72 30.61 -1.45
N ASP A 201 -35.77 31.25 -0.75
CA ASP A 201 -35.74 32.69 -0.58
C ASP A 201 -35.38 33.38 -1.91
N THR A 202 -36.36 34.09 -2.45
CA THR A 202 -36.24 34.92 -3.66
C THR A 202 -36.45 36.41 -3.36
N SER A 203 -36.47 36.82 -2.09
CA SER A 203 -36.82 38.19 -1.71
C SER A 203 -35.82 39.24 -2.19
N ASP A 204 -34.57 38.82 -2.47
CA ASP A 204 -33.49 39.63 -3.03
C ASP A 204 -33.43 39.61 -4.57
N LEU A 205 -34.29 38.82 -5.23
CA LEU A 205 -34.27 38.65 -6.68
C LEU A 205 -35.27 39.60 -7.37
N ASP A 206 -34.75 40.47 -8.24
CA ASP A 206 -35.55 41.30 -9.15
C ASP A 206 -35.31 40.83 -10.60
N PRO A 207 -36.29 40.15 -11.24
CA PRO A 207 -36.15 39.64 -12.60
C PRO A 207 -35.86 40.74 -13.64
N ALA A 208 -36.20 42.00 -13.36
CA ALA A 208 -35.88 43.12 -14.25
C ALA A 208 -34.38 43.49 -14.25
N ASN A 209 -33.60 42.99 -13.29
CA ASN A 209 -32.17 43.22 -13.14
C ASN A 209 -31.36 41.90 -13.09
N SER A 210 -31.76 40.91 -13.88
CA SER A 210 -31.15 39.58 -13.89
C SER A 210 -29.73 39.53 -14.50
N GLU A 211 -29.32 40.59 -15.19
CA GLU A 211 -27.99 40.69 -15.84
C GLU A 211 -26.83 40.63 -14.83
N ASP A 212 -27.05 41.10 -13.60
CA ASP A 212 -26.03 41.14 -12.53
C ASP A 212 -26.16 39.99 -11.52
N TRP A 213 -27.02 39.01 -11.80
CA TRP A 213 -27.24 37.91 -10.86
C TRP A 213 -26.03 36.99 -10.76
N THR A 214 -25.68 36.63 -9.53
CA THR A 214 -24.70 35.58 -9.24
C THR A 214 -25.24 34.20 -9.66
N ALA A 215 -24.35 33.22 -9.88
CA ALA A 215 -24.75 31.84 -10.21
C ALA A 215 -25.72 31.24 -9.18
N ASP A 216 -25.57 31.58 -7.90
CA ASP A 216 -26.49 31.16 -6.83
C ASP A 216 -27.88 31.80 -6.96
N GLN A 217 -27.96 33.06 -7.38
CA GLN A 217 -29.22 33.77 -7.60
C GLN A 217 -30.00 33.20 -8.79
N TRP A 218 -29.30 32.86 -9.88
CA TRP A 218 -29.87 32.14 -11.01
C TRP A 218 -30.43 30.76 -10.61
N GLU A 219 -29.68 30.02 -9.78
CA GLU A 219 -30.09 28.69 -9.32
C GLU A 219 -31.31 28.74 -8.39
N ARG A 220 -31.39 29.74 -7.51
CA ARG A 220 -32.58 30.01 -6.67
C ARG A 220 -33.78 30.43 -7.52
N ALA A 221 -33.58 31.29 -8.52
CA ALA A 221 -34.65 31.73 -9.42
C ALA A 221 -35.25 30.56 -10.21
N TYR A 222 -34.39 29.68 -10.75
CA TYR A 222 -34.80 28.48 -11.48
C TYR A 222 -35.57 27.50 -10.59
N HIS A 223 -35.02 27.14 -9.42
CA HIS A 223 -35.66 26.15 -8.55
C HIS A 223 -36.93 26.66 -7.83
N SER A 224 -37.09 27.98 -7.66
CA SER A 224 -38.31 28.59 -7.11
C SER A 224 -39.43 28.77 -8.15
N GLY A 225 -39.11 28.62 -9.44
CA GLY A 225 -40.03 28.94 -10.55
C GLY A 225 -40.27 30.44 -10.71
N LEU A 226 -39.35 31.30 -10.24
CA LEU A 226 -39.42 32.76 -10.42
C LEU A 226 -39.17 33.17 -11.87
N ILE A 227 -38.39 32.37 -12.59
CA ILE A 227 -38.18 32.46 -14.03
C ILE A 227 -38.72 31.17 -14.67
N ASP A 228 -39.46 31.29 -15.76
CA ASP A 228 -39.76 30.14 -16.61
C ASP A 228 -38.47 29.75 -17.35
N GLU A 229 -38.35 28.46 -17.66
CA GLU A 229 -37.28 27.84 -18.44
C GLU A 229 -36.88 28.78 -19.60
N VAL A 230 -35.64 29.29 -19.56
CA VAL A 230 -35.07 29.99 -20.71
C VAL A 230 -35.01 28.95 -21.81
N ASP A 231 -35.75 29.17 -22.89
CA ASP A 231 -35.56 28.47 -24.16
C ASP A 231 -34.11 28.75 -24.57
N ASP A 232 -33.22 27.80 -24.29
CA ASP A 232 -31.84 27.78 -24.78
C ASP A 232 -31.89 27.65 -26.30
N GLY A 233 -32.16 28.77 -26.96
CA GLY A 233 -32.06 28.90 -28.41
C GLY A 233 -30.62 28.60 -28.83
N ASP A 234 -30.47 27.51 -29.60
CA ASP A 234 -29.26 27.08 -30.30
C ASP A 234 -28.02 26.82 -29.42
N ASP A 235 -28.10 25.81 -28.56
CA ASP A 235 -26.95 24.95 -28.27
C ASP A 235 -26.71 24.02 -29.47
N ALA A 236 -26.17 24.60 -30.55
CA ALA A 236 -25.45 23.81 -31.53
C ALA A 236 -24.33 23.09 -30.77
N ALA A 237 -24.42 21.76 -30.71
CA ALA A 237 -23.46 20.90 -30.06
C ALA A 237 -22.03 21.40 -30.30
N TYR A 238 -21.42 21.95 -29.26
CA TYR A 238 -19.97 22.12 -29.22
C TYR A 238 -19.38 20.72 -29.21
N ASP A 239 -19.10 20.20 -30.40
CA ASP A 239 -18.31 19.00 -30.60
C ASP A 239 -16.83 19.42 -30.59
N PRO A 240 -16.07 19.12 -29.52
CA PRO A 240 -14.66 19.47 -29.42
C PRO A 240 -13.77 18.70 -30.42
N PHE A 241 -14.35 17.88 -31.31
CA PHE A 241 -13.67 17.13 -32.36
C PHE A 241 -14.15 17.46 -33.80
N ALA A 242 -15.01 18.47 -33.99
CA ALA A 242 -15.28 18.98 -35.33
C ALA A 242 -13.98 19.59 -35.89
N ALA A 243 -13.41 18.92 -36.89
CA ALA A 243 -12.17 19.34 -37.52
C ALA A 243 -12.34 20.74 -38.13
N ASP A 244 -11.38 21.62 -37.84
CA ASP A 244 -11.13 22.83 -38.60
C ASP A 244 -10.75 22.42 -40.03
N ASP A 245 -11.73 22.25 -40.90
CA ASP A 245 -11.55 22.28 -42.35
C ASP A 245 -11.48 23.77 -42.74
N ASP A 246 -10.30 24.37 -42.54
CA ASP A 246 -9.95 25.64 -43.17
C ASP A 246 -9.70 25.38 -44.66
N ASP A 247 -10.64 25.86 -45.48
CA ASP A 247 -10.51 26.09 -46.91
C ASP A 247 -9.37 27.08 -47.20
N ASP A 248 -8.22 26.58 -47.66
CA ASP A 248 -7.27 27.36 -48.45
C ASP A 248 -7.55 27.11 -49.95
N GLU A 249 -8.28 28.04 -50.56
CA GLU A 249 -8.28 28.24 -52.02
C GLU A 249 -6.87 28.69 -52.47
N ASP A 250 -6.17 27.90 -53.29
CA ASP A 250 -5.81 28.32 -54.65
C ASP A 250 -4.88 27.33 -55.38
N ASP A 251 -5.03 27.37 -56.71
CA ASP A 251 -4.12 26.92 -57.77
C ASP A 251 -4.23 25.45 -58.25
N ALA A 252 -5.22 25.24 -59.12
CA ALA A 252 -5.21 24.14 -60.09
C ALA A 252 -4.24 24.45 -61.25
N PRO A 253 -3.48 23.44 -61.72
CA PRO A 253 -3.53 23.16 -63.14
C PRO A 253 -3.95 21.72 -63.42
N ASP A 254 -5.09 21.63 -64.10
CA ASP A 254 -5.41 20.76 -65.23
C ASP A 254 -4.48 19.54 -65.47
N ASN A 255 -5.01 18.33 -65.26
CA ASN A 255 -4.82 17.25 -66.21
C ASN A 255 -5.88 16.15 -66.05
N ASP A 256 -6.75 16.05 -67.04
CA ASP A 256 -7.56 14.88 -67.36
C ASP A 256 -6.70 13.61 -67.51
N GLN A 257 -6.93 12.57 -66.69
CA GLN A 257 -6.92 11.18 -67.18
C GLN A 257 -7.57 10.19 -66.19
N HIS A 258 -8.69 9.61 -66.62
CA HIS A 258 -9.33 8.43 -66.04
C HIS A 258 -8.54 7.13 -66.41
N PRO A 259 -8.91 5.95 -65.89
CA PRO A 259 -8.13 5.09 -64.98
C PRO A 259 -7.42 3.89 -65.66
N ASP A 260 -6.57 3.17 -64.92
CA ASP A 260 -6.27 1.76 -65.20
C ASP A 260 -6.38 0.92 -63.90
N PRO A 261 -7.26 -0.11 -63.87
CA PRO A 261 -7.50 -0.95 -62.70
C PRO A 261 -6.75 -2.28 -62.78
N ASP A 262 -5.56 -2.39 -62.18
CA ASP A 262 -5.09 -3.68 -61.65
C ASP A 262 -3.77 -3.55 -60.89
N ALA A 263 -3.82 -3.55 -59.55
CA ALA A 263 -2.66 -3.88 -58.73
C ALA A 263 -3.07 -4.40 -57.35
N ARG A 264 -3.47 -5.68 -57.37
CA ARG A 264 -3.04 -6.71 -56.40
C ARG A 264 -3.39 -6.53 -54.92
N ALA A 265 -4.48 -7.20 -54.57
CA ALA A 265 -4.57 -8.24 -53.54
C ALA A 265 -3.32 -8.48 -52.66
N ALA A 266 -3.51 -8.31 -51.34
CA ALA A 266 -3.11 -9.30 -50.34
C ALA A 266 -3.70 -8.99 -48.95
N ALA A 267 -4.53 -9.93 -48.45
CA ALA A 267 -4.70 -10.32 -47.04
C ALA A 267 -5.28 -9.27 -46.05
N ARG A 268 -6.22 -9.57 -45.16
CA ARG A 268 -6.74 -10.83 -44.64
C ARG A 268 -8.04 -10.52 -43.89
N THR A 269 -9.06 -11.32 -44.15
CA THR A 269 -10.29 -11.47 -43.37
C THR A 269 -10.04 -12.20 -42.05
N GLY A 270 -10.73 -11.76 -40.99
CA GLY A 270 -11.46 -12.66 -40.10
C GLY A 270 -10.91 -12.90 -38.68
N GLY A 271 -11.78 -12.68 -37.69
CA GLY A 271 -11.91 -13.60 -36.56
C GLY A 271 -11.57 -13.06 -35.17
N GLY A 272 -12.36 -12.12 -34.63
CA GLY A 272 -12.35 -11.82 -33.20
C GLY A 272 -13.25 -12.80 -32.43
N GLU A 273 -12.67 -13.90 -31.95
CA GLU A 273 -13.31 -14.79 -30.98
C GLU A 273 -13.45 -14.10 -29.61
N ARG A 274 -14.67 -14.13 -29.07
CA ARG A 274 -15.01 -13.67 -27.72
C ARG A 274 -14.58 -14.74 -26.72
N PRO A 275 -13.79 -14.44 -25.67
CA PRO A 275 -13.44 -15.44 -24.67
C PRO A 275 -14.66 -15.83 -23.82
N PRO A 276 -14.80 -17.11 -23.41
CA PRO A 276 -15.98 -17.60 -22.71
C PRO A 276 -16.01 -17.17 -21.24
N GLU A 277 -17.18 -16.68 -20.80
CA GLU A 277 -17.49 -16.42 -19.39
C GLU A 277 -17.52 -17.74 -18.59
N ILE A 278 -16.82 -17.79 -17.45
CA ILE A 278 -16.82 -18.94 -16.54
C ILE A 278 -17.86 -18.70 -15.43
N PRO A 279 -18.97 -19.46 -15.36
CA PRO A 279 -19.93 -19.31 -14.27
C PRO A 279 -19.48 -20.10 -13.04
N TRP A 280 -19.22 -19.38 -11.94
CA TRP A 280 -19.08 -19.93 -10.60
C TRP A 280 -20.41 -20.59 -10.19
N HIS A 281 -20.43 -21.91 -10.03
CA HIS A 281 -21.53 -22.61 -9.39
C HIS A 281 -20.98 -23.47 -8.25
N LEU A 282 -21.27 -23.03 -7.03
CA LEU A 282 -21.06 -23.79 -5.81
C LEU A 282 -22.02 -24.99 -5.82
N SER A 283 -21.49 -26.19 -5.99
CA SER A 283 -22.24 -27.43 -5.69
C SER A 283 -22.16 -27.74 -4.20
N THR A 284 -23.19 -27.39 -3.44
CA THR A 284 -23.40 -27.90 -2.09
C THR A 284 -24.19 -29.20 -2.15
N SER A 285 -23.49 -30.33 -2.17
CA SER A 285 -24.15 -31.63 -1.93
C SER A 285 -24.30 -31.87 -0.43
N SER A 286 -25.48 -31.54 0.09
CA SER A 286 -25.94 -31.93 1.43
C SER A 286 -26.38 -33.40 1.39
N THR A 287 -25.71 -34.28 2.13
CA THR A 287 -26.21 -35.64 2.40
C THR A 287 -26.76 -35.68 3.82
N SER A 288 -28.07 -35.85 3.92
CA SER A 288 -28.82 -36.09 5.15
C SER A 288 -28.72 -37.58 5.54
N PRO A 289 -28.53 -37.96 6.81
CA PRO A 289 -28.88 -39.30 7.27
C PRO A 289 -30.33 -39.29 7.78
N GLY A 290 -31.15 -40.16 7.18
CA GLY A 290 -32.51 -40.46 7.61
C GLY A 290 -32.57 -41.16 8.97
N ARG A 291 -33.72 -40.99 9.62
CA ARG A 291 -34.16 -41.69 10.83
C ARG A 291 -34.27 -43.20 10.64
#